data_AF-A0A919JR96-F1
#
_entry.id   AF-A0A919JR96-F1
#
_cell.length_a   1.000
_cell.length_b   1.000
_cell.length_c   1.000
_cell.angle_alpha   90.00
_cell.angle_beta   90.00
_cell.angle_gamma   90.00
#
_symmetry.space_group_name_H-M   'P 1'
#
loop_
_entity.id
_entity.type
_entity.pdbx_description
1 polymer ?
#
loop_
_entity_poly.entity_id
_entity_poly.type
_entity_poly.pdbx_seq_one_letter_code
_entity_poly.pdbx_strand_id
1 'polypeptide(L)'
;MTGPAEVCAVVLAAGEGRRLRPLTELLPKALCPVGNVALLDRALTRIGGLGLHGASDVAVNAAYLADQVVSHVGDRAHLSVEPDGPLGTAGGIGRLRGWIDGRGVLIGNADAYLADPRREPGRDIAALLEGWGGETARMLTRPLPPGAKGGFSGQRFAGFSLLPWRYVRDLTDEPADLVRTAWRPAEAAGELELVTYDGVYIDTGTPADYLTANLHAAAGETDPTATVTGRVTASVIGAHAEVHGTVTRCVIWPGATVREGETLHDAIRAGKDLTVPT
;
A
#
# COMPACT_ATOMS: atom_id res chain seq x y z
N MET A 1 -24.97 9.09 -25.38
CA MET A 1 -24.97 8.54 -24.01
C MET A 1 -23.82 7.56 -23.96
N THR A 2 -22.67 7.97 -23.44
CA THR A 2 -21.54 7.10 -23.15
C THR A 2 -21.93 6.22 -21.96
N GLY A 3 -21.65 4.91 -22.04
CA GLY A 3 -21.81 4.01 -20.90
C GLY A 3 -20.89 4.43 -19.73
N PRO A 4 -20.98 3.76 -18.57
CA PRO A 4 -20.03 4.00 -17.49
C PRO A 4 -18.60 3.87 -18.02
N ALA A 5 -17.71 4.79 -17.62
CA ALA A 5 -16.31 4.76 -18.03
C ALA A 5 -15.67 3.43 -17.58
N GLU A 6 -15.04 2.71 -18.50
CA GLU A 6 -14.34 1.48 -18.19
C GLU A 6 -13.09 1.78 -17.36
N VAL A 7 -12.83 0.98 -16.32
CA VAL A 7 -11.74 1.21 -15.36
C VAL A 7 -10.94 -0.08 -15.16
N CYS A 8 -9.62 0.07 -15.12
CA CYS A 8 -8.68 -0.93 -14.63
C CYS A 8 -7.98 -0.44 -13.36
N ALA A 9 -7.24 -1.30 -12.69
CA ALA A 9 -6.48 -0.94 -11.50
C ALA A 9 -4.98 -1.22 -11.66
N VAL A 10 -4.15 -0.37 -11.06
CA VAL A 10 -2.72 -0.58 -10.92
C VAL A 10 -2.33 -0.44 -9.45
N VAL A 11 -1.65 -1.45 -8.91
CA VAL A 11 -1.00 -1.34 -7.59
C VAL A 11 0.47 -1.03 -7.76
N LEU A 12 0.91 0.09 -7.19
CA LEU A 12 2.30 0.52 -7.22
C LEU A 12 3.10 -0.18 -6.12
N ALA A 13 4.02 -1.07 -6.51
CA ALA A 13 4.83 -1.91 -5.61
C ALA A 13 6.34 -1.89 -5.94
N ALA A 14 6.79 -1.06 -6.88
CA ALA A 14 8.20 -0.99 -7.30
C ALA A 14 9.17 -0.30 -6.31
N GLY A 15 8.66 0.42 -5.30
CA GLY A 15 9.48 1.25 -4.43
C GLY A 15 10.41 0.46 -3.48
N GLU A 16 11.62 0.98 -3.28
CA GLU A 16 12.64 0.33 -2.44
C GLU A 16 12.33 0.31 -0.92
N GLY A 17 11.47 1.20 -0.44
CA GLY A 17 11.15 1.28 0.99
C GLY A 17 12.36 1.54 1.88
N ARG A 18 13.34 2.36 1.43
CA ARG A 18 14.64 2.58 2.10
C ARG A 18 14.55 2.96 3.58
N ARG A 19 13.49 3.67 3.97
CA ARG A 19 13.24 4.11 5.36
C ARG A 19 12.90 2.96 6.32
N LEU A 20 12.52 1.79 5.80
CA LEU A 20 12.28 0.57 6.58
C LEU A 20 13.49 -0.37 6.63
N ARG A 21 14.63 0.01 6.04
CA ARG A 21 15.84 -0.81 6.15
C ARG A 21 16.26 -0.94 7.63
N PRO A 22 16.79 -2.11 8.04
CA PRO A 22 17.15 -3.26 7.21
C PRO A 22 16.00 -4.24 6.87
N LEU A 23 14.76 -4.03 7.30
CA LEU A 23 13.65 -4.97 7.00
C LEU A 23 13.43 -5.13 5.49
N THR A 24 13.51 -4.02 4.76
CA THR A 24 13.30 -4.03 3.31
C THR A 24 14.44 -4.65 2.52
N GLU A 25 15.58 -4.95 3.14
CA GLU A 25 16.64 -5.74 2.49
C GLU A 25 16.28 -7.23 2.42
N LEU A 26 15.37 -7.69 3.29
CA LEU A 26 14.86 -9.06 3.32
C LEU A 26 13.63 -9.23 2.42
N LEU A 27 12.70 -8.30 2.51
CA LEU A 27 11.36 -8.38 1.92
C LEU A 27 10.93 -6.99 1.41
N PRO A 28 10.53 -6.81 0.14
CA PRO A 28 10.14 -5.49 -0.37
C PRO A 28 8.96 -4.94 0.45
N LYS A 29 8.88 -3.60 0.59
CA LYS A 29 7.85 -2.95 1.44
C LYS A 29 6.44 -3.42 1.12
N ALA A 30 6.13 -3.63 -0.16
CA ALA A 30 4.83 -4.12 -0.61
C ALA A 30 4.47 -5.50 -0.02
N LEU A 31 5.45 -6.33 0.35
CA LEU A 31 5.23 -7.65 0.93
C LEU A 31 5.37 -7.67 2.46
N CYS A 32 5.83 -6.58 3.09
CA CYS A 32 5.89 -6.49 4.55
C CYS A 32 4.49 -6.73 5.16
N PRO A 33 4.36 -7.62 6.16
CA PRO A 33 3.07 -7.98 6.71
C PRO A 33 2.54 -6.88 7.62
N VAL A 34 1.26 -6.52 7.50
CA VAL A 34 0.54 -5.76 8.52
C VAL A 34 -0.57 -6.66 9.02
N GLY A 35 -0.58 -7.02 10.30
CA GLY A 35 -1.52 -8.00 10.85
C GLY A 35 -1.56 -9.31 10.03
N ASN A 36 -0.39 -9.92 9.83
CA ASN A 36 -0.16 -11.16 9.06
C ASN A 36 -0.58 -11.17 7.59
N VAL A 37 -0.98 -10.02 7.03
CA VAL A 37 -1.33 -9.90 5.61
C VAL A 37 -0.36 -8.94 4.94
N ALA A 38 0.22 -9.35 3.82
CA ALA A 38 1.09 -8.49 3.02
C ALA A 38 0.35 -7.19 2.63
N LEU A 39 1.07 -6.08 2.68
CA LEU A 39 0.55 -4.76 2.29
C LEU A 39 -0.07 -4.76 0.87
N LEU A 40 0.58 -5.43 -0.08
CA LEU A 40 0.11 -5.66 -1.44
C LEU A 40 -1.20 -6.43 -1.49
N ASP A 41 -1.35 -7.50 -0.70
CA ASP A 41 -2.59 -8.28 -0.67
C ASP A 41 -3.75 -7.47 -0.09
N ARG A 42 -3.48 -6.57 0.86
CA ARG A 42 -4.49 -5.62 1.37
C ARG A 42 -4.97 -4.66 0.30
N ALA A 43 -4.08 -4.18 -0.58
CA ALA A 43 -4.45 -3.34 -1.72
C ALA A 43 -5.24 -4.13 -2.78
N LEU A 44 -4.78 -5.33 -3.13
CA LEU A 44 -5.46 -6.22 -4.08
C LEU A 44 -6.85 -6.64 -3.58
N THR A 45 -7.00 -6.90 -2.28
CA THR A 45 -8.30 -7.24 -1.67
C THR A 45 -9.31 -6.10 -1.83
N ARG A 46 -8.87 -4.84 -1.64
CA ARG A 46 -9.74 -3.67 -1.87
C ARG A 46 -10.16 -3.53 -3.31
N ILE A 47 -9.21 -3.67 -4.22
CA ILE A 47 -9.47 -3.60 -5.67
C ILE A 47 -10.44 -4.71 -6.08
N GLY A 48 -10.25 -5.92 -5.55
CA GLY A 48 -11.17 -7.04 -5.75
C GLY A 48 -12.57 -6.78 -5.15
N GLY A 49 -12.67 -6.06 -4.04
CA GLY A 49 -13.95 -5.62 -3.48
C GLY A 49 -14.74 -4.67 -4.39
N LEU A 50 -14.10 -4.08 -5.41
CA LEU A 50 -14.74 -3.31 -6.48
C LEU A 50 -15.11 -4.16 -7.71
N GLY A 51 -14.80 -5.47 -7.69
CA GLY A 51 -15.04 -6.39 -8.80
C GLY A 51 -13.93 -6.42 -9.85
N LEU A 52 -12.78 -5.79 -9.61
CA LEU A 52 -11.63 -5.82 -10.52
C LEU A 52 -10.70 -6.98 -10.14
N HIS A 53 -10.55 -7.95 -11.04
CA HIS A 53 -9.81 -9.19 -10.75
C HIS A 53 -8.97 -9.68 -11.93
N GLY A 54 -7.87 -10.36 -11.61
CA GLY A 54 -7.04 -11.02 -12.62
C GLY A 54 -6.27 -10.06 -13.52
N ALA A 55 -5.51 -10.64 -14.45
CA ALA A 55 -4.56 -9.89 -15.28
C ALA A 55 -5.18 -9.00 -16.38
N SER A 56 -6.49 -9.10 -16.65
CA SER A 56 -7.20 -8.19 -17.54
C SER A 56 -7.52 -6.85 -16.87
N ASP A 57 -7.80 -6.88 -15.56
CA ASP A 57 -8.38 -5.76 -14.84
C ASP A 57 -7.37 -5.11 -13.89
N VAL A 58 -6.39 -5.88 -13.40
CA VAL A 58 -5.43 -5.44 -12.39
C VAL A 58 -4.00 -5.65 -12.89
N ALA A 59 -3.16 -4.65 -12.69
CA ALA A 59 -1.72 -4.74 -12.86
C ALA A 59 -0.97 -4.39 -11.57
N VAL A 60 0.24 -4.95 -11.41
CA VAL A 60 1.18 -4.64 -10.33
C VAL A 60 2.53 -4.36 -10.95
N ASN A 61 3.14 -3.21 -10.61
CA ASN A 61 4.52 -2.94 -11.03
C ASN A 61 5.54 -3.41 -9.98
N ALA A 62 6.74 -3.77 -10.42
CA ALA A 62 7.80 -4.26 -9.55
C ALA A 62 9.17 -3.82 -10.06
N ALA A 63 10.08 -3.47 -9.15
CA ALA A 63 11.48 -3.12 -9.48
C ALA A 63 12.43 -3.66 -8.40
N TYR A 64 12.35 -3.10 -7.19
CA TYR A 64 13.17 -3.56 -6.07
C TYR A 64 12.70 -4.92 -5.56
N LEU A 65 13.63 -5.89 -5.50
CA LEU A 65 13.33 -7.30 -5.17
C LEU A 65 12.16 -7.84 -6.02
N ALA A 66 12.13 -7.48 -7.31
CA ALA A 66 11.00 -7.75 -8.21
C ALA A 66 10.60 -9.23 -8.25
N ASP A 67 11.56 -10.15 -8.22
CA ASP A 67 11.28 -11.60 -8.24
C ASP A 67 10.36 -12.04 -7.09
N GLN A 68 10.51 -11.44 -5.90
CA GLN A 68 9.64 -11.75 -4.76
C GLN A 68 8.22 -11.24 -5.00
N VAL A 69 8.07 -10.02 -5.56
CA VAL A 69 6.76 -9.44 -5.90
C VAL A 69 6.09 -10.26 -7.00
N VAL A 70 6.83 -10.60 -8.06
CA VAL A 70 6.37 -11.42 -9.19
C VAL A 70 5.90 -12.79 -8.68
N SER A 71 6.73 -13.47 -7.89
CA SER A 71 6.39 -14.78 -7.33
C SER A 71 5.18 -14.71 -6.40
N HIS A 72 5.06 -13.64 -5.60
CA HIS A 72 3.93 -13.46 -4.69
C HIS A 72 2.64 -13.24 -5.46
N VAL A 73 2.64 -12.35 -6.46
CA VAL A 73 1.44 -11.97 -7.23
C VAL A 73 0.93 -13.12 -8.10
N GLY A 74 1.81 -13.79 -8.84
CA GLY A 74 1.43 -14.86 -9.75
C GLY A 74 0.47 -14.39 -10.86
N ASP A 75 -0.62 -15.12 -11.07
CA ASP A 75 -1.64 -14.88 -12.10
C ASP A 75 -2.76 -13.91 -11.67
N ARG A 76 -2.71 -13.44 -10.42
CA ARG A 76 -3.75 -12.55 -9.85
C ARG A 76 -3.79 -11.16 -10.49
N ALA A 77 -2.73 -10.75 -11.19
CA ALA A 77 -2.63 -9.48 -11.88
C ALA A 77 -1.59 -9.54 -13.02
N HIS A 78 -1.69 -8.60 -13.96
CA HIS A 78 -0.65 -8.36 -14.95
C HIS A 78 0.59 -7.79 -14.26
N LEU A 79 1.78 -8.25 -14.65
CA LEU A 79 3.03 -7.86 -14.02
C LEU A 79 3.84 -6.93 -14.93
N SER A 80 4.12 -5.71 -14.46
CA SER A 80 4.99 -4.75 -15.13
C SER A 80 6.32 -4.62 -14.39
N VAL A 81 7.33 -5.37 -14.82
CA VAL A 81 8.66 -5.35 -14.22
C VAL A 81 9.51 -4.21 -14.82
N GLU A 82 10.19 -3.48 -13.95
CA GLU A 82 11.07 -2.34 -14.22
C GLU A 82 12.53 -2.74 -13.88
N PRO A 83 13.25 -3.40 -14.80
CA PRO A 83 14.53 -4.04 -14.52
C PRO A 83 15.67 -3.05 -14.23
N ASP A 84 15.59 -1.83 -14.79
CA ASP A 84 16.61 -0.79 -14.63
C ASP A 84 16.41 0.06 -13.35
N GLY A 85 15.47 -0.34 -12.50
CA GLY A 85 15.10 0.35 -11.27
C GLY A 85 13.75 1.07 -11.37
N PRO A 86 13.28 1.64 -10.25
CA PRO A 86 11.92 2.19 -10.17
C PRO A 86 11.77 3.45 -11.05
N LEU A 87 10.79 3.43 -11.95
CA LEU A 87 10.41 4.55 -12.83
C LEU A 87 9.58 5.63 -12.09
N GLY A 88 9.39 5.48 -10.79
CA GLY A 88 8.48 6.32 -10.03
C GLY A 88 7.01 6.04 -10.36
N THR A 89 6.11 6.78 -9.71
CA THR A 89 4.67 6.49 -9.80
C THR A 89 4.08 6.84 -11.16
N ALA A 90 4.55 7.90 -11.83
CA ALA A 90 4.06 8.25 -13.15
C ALA A 90 4.73 7.42 -14.25
N GLY A 91 6.04 7.17 -14.15
CA GLY A 91 6.76 6.33 -15.12
C GLY A 91 6.25 4.89 -15.14
N GLY A 92 5.95 4.32 -13.96
CA GLY A 92 5.37 2.97 -13.86
C GLY A 92 3.99 2.87 -14.51
N ILE A 93 3.15 3.91 -14.39
CA ILE A 93 1.85 3.99 -15.09
C ILE A 93 2.05 4.20 -16.59
N GLY A 94 3.00 5.04 -17.00
CA GLY A 94 3.35 5.27 -18.40
C GLY A 94 3.81 3.99 -19.12
N ARG A 95 4.59 3.14 -18.44
CA ARG A 95 4.97 1.80 -18.94
C ARG A 95 3.77 0.88 -19.16
N LEU A 96 2.73 1.02 -18.34
CA LEU A 96 1.47 0.28 -18.45
C LEU A 96 0.47 0.92 -19.43
N ARG A 97 0.79 2.03 -20.11
CA ARG A 97 -0.12 2.76 -21.00
C ARG A 97 -0.79 1.85 -22.04
N GLY A 98 -0.02 0.96 -22.66
CA GLY A 98 -0.55 0.01 -23.65
C GLY A 98 -1.45 -1.09 -23.07
N TRP A 99 -1.31 -1.42 -21.78
CA TRP A 99 -2.21 -2.33 -21.08
C TRP A 99 -3.47 -1.61 -20.59
N ILE A 100 -3.36 -0.35 -20.15
CA ILE A 100 -4.49 0.47 -19.73
C ILE A 100 -5.44 0.75 -20.91
N ASP A 101 -4.88 1.03 -22.10
CA ASP A 101 -5.58 1.05 -23.39
C ASP A 101 -6.92 1.80 -23.41
N GLY A 102 -6.90 3.10 -23.16
CA GLY A 102 -8.12 3.92 -23.25
C GLY A 102 -9.02 3.91 -22.01
N ARG A 103 -8.76 3.02 -21.04
CA ARG A 103 -9.52 2.92 -19.79
C ARG A 103 -9.10 3.99 -18.78
N GLY A 104 -9.99 4.28 -17.83
CA GLY A 104 -9.61 4.92 -16.58
C GLY A 104 -8.72 4.00 -15.74
N VAL A 105 -7.88 4.57 -14.88
CA VAL A 105 -6.99 3.78 -14.02
C VAL A 105 -7.15 4.17 -12.55
N LEU A 106 -7.61 3.20 -11.75
CA LEU A 106 -7.57 3.25 -10.29
C LEU A 106 -6.16 2.88 -9.83
N ILE A 107 -5.46 3.80 -9.19
CA ILE A 107 -4.08 3.62 -8.77
C ILE A 107 -4.05 3.49 -7.25
N GLY A 108 -3.57 2.36 -6.76
CA GLY A 108 -3.34 2.09 -5.34
C GLY A 108 -1.85 2.03 -5.00
N ASN A 109 -1.43 2.68 -3.92
CA ASN A 109 -0.11 2.47 -3.37
C ASN A 109 -0.12 1.20 -2.50
N ALA A 110 0.75 0.23 -2.77
CA ALA A 110 0.79 -1.02 -2.00
C ALA A 110 1.03 -0.78 -0.51
N ASP A 111 1.78 0.28 -0.17
CA ASP A 111 2.20 0.58 1.20
C ASP A 111 1.21 1.41 2.03
N ALA A 112 0.03 1.70 1.48
CA ALA A 112 -1.02 2.42 2.17
C ALA A 112 -1.84 1.45 3.05
N TYR A 113 -1.72 1.60 4.37
CA TYR A 113 -2.62 0.92 5.30
C TYR A 113 -3.90 1.73 5.45
N LEU A 114 -5.01 1.15 5.00
CA LEU A 114 -6.35 1.66 5.19
C LEU A 114 -7.14 0.70 6.11
N ALA A 115 -8.02 1.23 6.95
CA ALA A 115 -9.03 0.46 7.67
C ALA A 115 -10.26 1.32 7.97
N ASP A 116 -11.43 0.94 7.46
CA ASP A 116 -12.71 1.57 7.81
C ASP A 116 -13.55 0.54 8.59
N PRO A 117 -13.86 0.77 9.88
CA PRO A 117 -14.65 -0.17 10.66
C PRO A 117 -16.13 -0.24 10.21
N ARG A 118 -16.57 0.66 9.32
CA ARG A 118 -17.95 0.75 8.84
C ARG A 118 -18.13 0.20 7.43
N ARG A 119 -17.05 -0.09 6.71
CA ARG A 119 -17.07 -0.48 5.30
C ARG A 119 -16.06 -1.57 5.04
N GLU A 120 -16.54 -2.65 4.41
CA GLU A 120 -15.66 -3.70 3.91
C GLU A 120 -14.64 -3.17 2.88
N PRO A 121 -13.46 -3.79 2.77
CA PRO A 121 -12.49 -3.48 1.72
C PRO A 121 -13.13 -3.44 0.33
N GLY A 122 -12.88 -2.36 -0.40
CA GLY A 122 -13.51 -2.06 -1.69
C GLY A 122 -14.61 -1.02 -1.54
N ARG A 123 -15.61 -1.24 -0.68
CA ARG A 123 -16.65 -0.22 -0.39
C ARG A 123 -16.06 1.04 0.26
N ASP A 124 -14.93 0.89 0.94
CA ASP A 124 -14.16 1.96 1.56
C ASP A 124 -13.47 2.88 0.54
N ILE A 125 -13.24 2.42 -0.69
CA ILE A 125 -12.67 3.19 -1.81
C ILE A 125 -13.63 3.39 -3.00
N ALA A 126 -14.82 2.77 -2.99
CA ALA A 126 -15.82 2.84 -4.06
C ALA A 126 -16.27 4.26 -4.40
N ALA A 127 -16.20 5.18 -3.43
CA ALA A 127 -16.52 6.60 -3.62
C ALA A 127 -15.65 7.28 -4.70
N LEU A 128 -14.48 6.73 -5.03
CA LEU A 128 -13.70 7.19 -6.19
C LEU A 128 -14.44 6.94 -7.52
N LEU A 129 -15.20 5.85 -7.64
CA LEU A 129 -15.88 5.45 -8.87
C LEU A 129 -17.33 5.95 -8.94
N GLU A 130 -17.97 6.19 -7.80
CA GLU A 130 -19.38 6.61 -7.71
C GLU A 130 -19.64 7.89 -8.51
N GLY A 131 -20.48 7.79 -9.54
CA GLY A 131 -20.84 8.91 -10.41
C GLY A 131 -19.67 9.48 -11.23
N TRP A 132 -18.56 8.76 -11.36
CA TRP A 132 -17.40 9.23 -12.11
C TRP A 132 -17.66 9.20 -13.61
N GLY A 133 -17.56 10.37 -14.25
CA GLY A 133 -17.82 10.52 -15.69
C GLY A 133 -16.64 10.20 -16.61
N GLY A 134 -15.48 9.82 -16.07
CA GLY A 134 -14.27 9.55 -16.86
C GLY A 134 -13.48 10.80 -17.26
N GLU A 135 -13.81 11.96 -16.69
CA GLU A 135 -13.18 13.24 -17.05
C GLU A 135 -12.27 13.79 -15.94
N THR A 136 -12.68 13.75 -14.67
CA THR A 136 -11.89 14.34 -13.59
C THR A 136 -10.90 13.35 -13.00
N ALA A 137 -9.75 13.84 -12.53
CA ALA A 137 -8.93 13.07 -11.61
C ALA A 137 -9.62 13.03 -10.24
N ARG A 138 -9.57 11.90 -9.55
CA ARG A 138 -10.07 11.79 -8.18
C ARG A 138 -8.99 11.28 -7.26
N MET A 139 -9.01 11.77 -6.03
CA MET A 139 -8.01 11.39 -5.02
C MET A 139 -8.70 11.08 -3.71
N LEU A 140 -8.39 9.91 -3.15
CA LEU A 140 -8.81 9.57 -1.80
C LEU A 140 -7.95 10.35 -0.80
N THR A 141 -8.56 11.04 0.14
CA THR A 141 -7.84 11.97 1.03
C THR A 141 -8.25 11.90 2.50
N ARG A 142 -7.39 12.42 3.37
CA ARG A 142 -7.66 12.70 4.78
C ARG A 142 -7.37 14.16 5.10
N PRO A 143 -8.07 14.79 6.06
CA PRO A 143 -7.69 16.13 6.50
C PRO A 143 -6.26 16.14 7.02
N LEU A 144 -5.50 17.17 6.65
CA LEU A 144 -4.20 17.42 7.28
C LEU A 144 -4.40 17.93 8.72
N PRO A 145 -3.48 17.60 9.64
CA PRO A 145 -3.44 18.27 10.94
C PRO A 145 -3.28 19.79 10.78
N PRO A 146 -3.83 20.60 11.69
CA PRO A 146 -3.64 22.05 11.67
C PRO A 146 -2.16 22.43 11.59
N GLY A 147 -1.80 23.31 10.65
CA GLY A 147 -0.43 23.79 10.45
C GLY A 147 0.49 22.86 9.65
N ALA A 148 0.05 21.65 9.29
CA ALA A 148 0.81 20.80 8.38
C ALA A 148 0.85 21.42 6.97
N LYS A 149 2.05 21.41 6.36
CA LYS A 149 2.28 21.87 5.00
C LYS A 149 2.24 20.69 4.02
N GLY A 150 1.90 20.97 2.76
CA GLY A 150 1.78 19.97 1.71
C GLY A 150 0.32 19.58 1.44
N GLY A 151 0.12 18.47 0.72
CA GLY A 151 -1.22 17.99 0.34
C GLY A 151 -1.89 18.80 -0.77
N PHE A 152 -3.19 18.58 -0.94
CA PHE A 152 -4.07 19.17 -1.95
C PHE A 152 -5.21 19.88 -1.22
N SER A 153 -5.27 21.21 -1.31
CA SER A 153 -6.30 22.01 -0.62
C SER A 153 -6.54 21.66 0.86
N GLY A 154 -5.46 21.47 1.63
CA GLY A 154 -5.54 21.14 3.07
C GLY A 154 -5.81 19.65 3.37
N GLN A 155 -5.80 18.79 2.36
CA GLN A 155 -6.02 17.36 2.47
C GLN A 155 -4.75 16.58 2.08
N ARG A 156 -4.45 15.47 2.77
CA ARG A 156 -3.37 14.55 2.40
C ARG A 156 -3.91 13.40 1.56
N PHE A 157 -3.13 12.96 0.59
CA PHE A 157 -3.40 11.73 -0.16
C PHE A 157 -3.47 10.51 0.77
N ALA A 158 -4.45 9.64 0.54
CA ALA A 158 -4.74 8.44 1.32
C ALA A 158 -4.63 7.16 0.47
N GLY A 159 -3.58 7.04 -0.34
CA GLY A 159 -3.16 5.78 -0.96
C GLY A 159 -3.88 5.37 -2.24
N PHE A 160 -5.08 5.89 -2.55
CA PHE A 160 -5.80 5.57 -3.78
C PHE A 160 -6.19 6.83 -4.57
N SER A 161 -6.02 6.78 -5.88
CA SER A 161 -6.46 7.83 -6.82
C SER A 161 -7.06 7.20 -8.08
N LEU A 162 -7.79 7.98 -8.85
CA LEU A 162 -8.37 7.59 -10.13
C LEU A 162 -7.98 8.62 -11.17
N LEU A 163 -7.38 8.17 -12.27
CA LEU A 163 -7.02 9.02 -13.39
C LEU A 163 -7.82 8.62 -14.64
N PRO A 164 -8.38 9.59 -15.38
CA PRO A 164 -8.93 9.33 -16.69
C PRO A 164 -7.82 9.11 -17.71
N TRP A 165 -8.15 8.40 -18.80
CA TRP A 165 -7.19 8.04 -19.85
C TRP A 165 -6.40 9.23 -20.38
N ARG A 166 -7.01 10.43 -20.48
CA ARG A 166 -6.31 11.62 -21.01
C ARG A 166 -5.05 12.00 -20.23
N TYR A 167 -5.01 11.76 -18.91
CA TYR A 167 -3.81 12.01 -18.12
C TYR A 167 -2.79 10.88 -18.28
N VAL A 168 -3.24 9.65 -18.55
CA VAL A 168 -2.39 8.47 -18.73
C VAL A 168 -1.72 8.44 -20.11
N ARG A 169 -2.47 8.81 -21.16
CA ARG A 169 -2.03 8.74 -22.56
C ARG A 169 -0.70 9.46 -22.81
N ASP A 170 -0.50 10.56 -22.10
CA ASP A 170 0.64 11.45 -22.31
C ASP A 170 1.79 11.17 -21.31
N LEU A 171 1.63 10.17 -20.41
CA LEU A 171 2.72 9.70 -19.55
C LEU A 171 3.75 8.91 -20.36
N THR A 172 5.03 9.13 -20.03
CA THR A 172 6.18 8.38 -20.55
C THR A 172 6.57 7.27 -19.58
N ASP A 173 7.34 6.29 -20.06
CA ASP A 173 7.95 5.23 -19.26
C ASP A 173 9.32 5.66 -18.68
N GLU A 174 9.44 6.94 -18.33
CA GLU A 174 10.65 7.56 -17.77
C GLU A 174 10.44 7.90 -16.28
N PRO A 175 11.53 7.99 -15.47
CA PRO A 175 11.45 8.35 -14.05
C PRO A 175 10.64 9.63 -13.76
N ALA A 176 9.44 9.47 -13.18
CA ALA A 176 8.53 10.57 -12.88
C ALA A 176 7.52 10.26 -11.76
N ASP A 177 6.94 11.30 -11.16
CA ASP A 177 5.93 11.19 -10.08
C ASP A 177 4.57 11.76 -10.47
N LEU A 178 3.49 11.10 -10.02
CA LEU A 178 2.09 11.49 -10.31
C LEU A 178 1.70 12.85 -9.70
N VAL A 179 2.36 13.28 -8.60
CA VAL A 179 2.04 14.56 -7.96
C VAL A 179 2.29 15.70 -8.94
N ARG A 180 3.47 15.73 -9.57
CA ARG A 180 3.86 16.80 -10.50
C ARG A 180 3.28 16.62 -11.89
N THR A 181 3.17 15.38 -12.36
CA THR A 181 2.80 15.09 -13.76
C THR A 181 1.30 15.08 -13.98
N ALA A 182 0.48 14.70 -12.99
CA ALA A 182 -0.97 14.55 -13.16
C ALA A 182 -1.77 15.36 -12.13
N TRP A 183 -1.52 15.17 -10.83
CA TRP A 183 -2.41 15.71 -9.79
C TRP A 183 -2.32 17.22 -9.62
N ARG A 184 -1.12 17.82 -9.66
CA ARG A 184 -0.97 19.28 -9.58
C ARG A 184 -1.52 20.00 -10.81
N PRO A 185 -1.27 19.54 -12.04
CA PRO A 185 -1.96 20.08 -13.22
C PRO A 185 -3.49 19.98 -13.12
N ALA A 186 -4.02 18.83 -12.69
CA ALA A 186 -5.45 18.64 -12.51
C ALA A 186 -6.02 19.58 -11.43
N GLU A 187 -5.33 19.75 -10.28
CA GLU A 187 -5.73 20.69 -9.24
C GLU A 187 -5.76 22.13 -9.75
N ALA A 188 -4.72 22.56 -10.48
CA ALA A 188 -4.62 23.91 -11.04
C ALA A 188 -5.71 24.19 -12.10
N ALA A 189 -6.14 23.16 -12.84
CA ALA A 189 -7.22 23.24 -13.81
C ALA A 189 -8.62 23.12 -13.19
N GLY A 190 -8.74 22.86 -11.89
CA GLY A 190 -10.03 22.58 -11.23
C GLY A 190 -10.62 21.21 -11.60
N GLU A 191 -9.78 20.29 -12.07
CA GLU A 191 -10.16 18.94 -12.54
C GLU A 191 -9.77 17.82 -11.54
N LEU A 192 -9.33 18.18 -10.33
CA LEU A 192 -9.04 17.24 -9.24
C LEU A 192 -10.14 17.28 -8.19
N GLU A 193 -10.89 16.18 -8.08
CA GLU A 193 -11.87 15.99 -7.02
C GLU A 193 -11.22 15.25 -5.82
N LEU A 194 -11.43 15.79 -4.62
CA LEU A 194 -10.95 15.19 -3.38
C LEU A 194 -12.08 14.41 -2.72
N VAL A 195 -11.88 13.10 -2.54
CA VAL A 195 -12.82 12.18 -1.93
C VAL A 195 -12.35 11.87 -0.50
N THR A 196 -13.07 12.37 0.49
CA THR A 196 -12.69 12.17 1.90
C THR A 196 -12.84 10.70 2.31
N TYR A 197 -11.79 10.16 2.89
CA TYR A 197 -11.75 8.85 3.52
C TYR A 197 -11.94 8.98 5.02
N ASP A 198 -13.02 8.42 5.53
CA ASP A 198 -13.36 8.55 6.94
C ASP A 198 -12.66 7.52 7.84
N GLY A 199 -12.08 6.46 7.26
CA GLY A 199 -11.35 5.42 7.97
C GLY A 199 -9.94 5.84 8.41
N VAL A 200 -9.25 4.92 9.06
CA VAL A 200 -7.84 5.05 9.44
C VAL A 200 -6.95 4.88 8.22
N TYR A 201 -6.04 5.83 8.03
CA TYR A 201 -5.01 5.79 7.00
C TYR A 201 -3.64 6.04 7.62
N ILE A 202 -2.69 5.14 7.33
CA ILE A 202 -1.30 5.20 7.75
C ILE A 202 -0.41 4.90 6.53
N ASP A 203 0.51 5.81 6.20
CA ASP A 203 1.63 5.51 5.30
C ASP A 203 2.65 4.72 6.11
N THR A 204 2.85 3.44 5.77
CA THR A 204 3.76 2.55 6.50
C THR A 204 5.24 2.80 6.20
N GLY A 205 5.61 4.03 5.83
CA GLY A 205 6.92 4.42 5.33
C GLY A 205 8.05 4.44 6.34
N THR A 206 7.76 4.40 7.63
CA THR A 206 8.76 4.38 8.71
C THR A 206 8.50 3.22 9.66
N PRO A 207 9.51 2.75 10.43
CA PRO A 207 9.31 1.69 11.43
C PRO A 207 8.20 2.04 12.44
N ALA A 208 8.14 3.29 12.91
CA ALA A 208 7.09 3.79 13.82
C ALA A 208 5.69 3.72 13.21
N ASP A 209 5.53 4.18 11.96
CA ASP A 209 4.23 4.12 11.28
C ASP A 209 3.82 2.68 10.97
N TYR A 210 4.77 1.84 10.59
CA TYR A 210 4.55 0.42 10.33
C TYR A 210 4.17 -0.37 11.59
N LEU A 211 4.81 -0.10 12.74
CA LEU A 211 4.38 -0.62 14.05
C LEU A 211 2.97 -0.14 14.38
N THR A 212 2.71 1.15 14.23
CA THR A 212 1.37 1.74 14.48
C THR A 212 0.30 1.06 13.63
N ALA A 213 0.56 0.83 12.34
CA ALA A 213 -0.35 0.12 11.45
C ALA A 213 -0.59 -1.32 11.90
N ASN A 214 0.45 -2.04 12.34
CA ASN A 214 0.31 -3.41 12.86
C ASN A 214 -0.53 -3.45 14.14
N LEU A 215 -0.21 -2.59 15.12
CA LEU A 215 -0.95 -2.51 16.37
C LEU A 215 -2.42 -2.13 16.13
N HIS A 216 -2.70 -1.27 15.15
CA HIS A 216 -4.07 -0.96 14.75
C HIS A 216 -4.76 -2.15 14.06
N ALA A 217 -4.09 -2.82 13.12
CA ALA A 217 -4.69 -3.87 12.30
C ALA A 217 -5.06 -5.14 13.07
N ALA A 218 -4.23 -5.49 14.05
CA ALA A 218 -4.36 -6.74 14.79
C ALA A 218 -4.67 -6.51 16.27
N ALA A 219 -4.76 -5.27 16.75
CA ALA A 219 -5.02 -4.95 18.18
C ALA A 219 -4.11 -5.69 19.18
N GLY A 220 -2.92 -6.15 18.76
CA GLY A 220 -2.03 -6.99 19.57
C GLY A 220 -2.34 -8.50 19.52
N GLU A 221 -2.99 -8.99 18.47
CA GLU A 221 -3.26 -10.40 18.26
C GLU A 221 -1.99 -11.23 18.05
N THR A 222 -2.07 -12.48 18.51
CA THR A 222 -1.07 -13.52 18.30
C THR A 222 -1.64 -14.53 17.32
N ASP A 223 -0.90 -14.80 16.24
CA ASP A 223 -1.29 -15.83 15.28
C ASP A 223 -1.47 -17.20 15.99
N PRO A 224 -2.53 -17.96 15.69
CA PRO A 224 -2.76 -19.26 16.32
C PRO A 224 -1.63 -20.28 16.11
N THR A 225 -0.78 -20.08 15.11
CA THR A 225 0.35 -20.97 14.80
C THR A 225 1.66 -20.56 15.48
N ALA A 226 1.68 -19.43 16.20
CA ALA A 226 2.84 -18.97 16.94
C ALA A 226 3.04 -19.75 18.25
N THR A 227 4.30 -19.91 18.64
CA THR A 227 4.67 -20.51 19.94
C THR A 227 5.07 -19.40 20.90
N VAL A 228 4.29 -19.21 21.96
CA VAL A 228 4.56 -18.18 22.98
C VAL A 228 4.68 -18.82 24.35
N THR A 229 5.89 -18.79 24.92
CA THR A 229 6.16 -19.18 26.31
C THR A 229 6.59 -17.99 27.18
N GLY A 230 6.91 -16.86 26.55
CA GLY A 230 7.29 -15.62 27.19
C GLY A 230 6.12 -14.69 27.51
N ARG A 231 6.40 -13.38 27.65
CA ARG A 231 5.40 -12.35 27.96
C ARG A 231 5.15 -11.45 26.75
N VAL A 232 3.89 -11.30 26.36
CA VAL A 232 3.46 -10.45 25.24
C VAL A 232 2.51 -9.38 25.75
N THR A 233 2.80 -8.11 25.46
CA THR A 233 1.94 -6.97 25.81
C THR A 233 1.74 -6.09 24.57
N ALA A 234 0.48 -5.89 24.16
CA ALA A 234 0.12 -5.00 23.05
C ALA A 234 1.03 -5.16 21.82
N SER A 235 1.30 -6.40 21.39
CA SER A 235 2.26 -6.72 20.32
C SER A 235 1.63 -7.67 19.32
N VAL A 236 2.03 -7.59 18.06
CA VAL A 236 1.55 -8.49 17.00
C VAL A 236 2.55 -9.63 16.83
N ILE A 237 2.08 -10.87 16.95
CA ILE A 237 2.92 -12.06 16.78
C ILE A 237 2.49 -12.79 15.51
N GLY A 238 3.42 -12.89 14.56
CA GLY A 238 3.18 -13.48 13.26
C GLY A 238 3.11 -15.00 13.25
N ALA A 239 2.59 -15.54 12.15
CA ALA A 239 2.47 -16.99 11.95
C ALA A 239 3.81 -17.71 12.16
N HIS A 240 3.80 -18.81 12.91
CA HIS A 240 4.98 -19.61 13.23
C HIS A 240 6.12 -18.86 13.94
N ALA A 241 5.87 -17.67 14.49
CA ALA A 241 6.86 -16.98 15.30
C ALA A 241 7.04 -17.67 16.66
N GLU A 242 8.24 -17.57 17.23
CA GLU A 242 8.62 -18.16 18.51
C GLU A 242 8.99 -17.06 19.50
N VAL A 243 8.18 -16.86 20.55
CA VAL A 243 8.37 -15.82 21.57
C VAL A 243 8.55 -16.44 22.94
N HIS A 244 9.80 -16.57 23.34
CA HIS A 244 10.22 -17.07 24.65
C HIS A 244 10.61 -15.93 25.63
N GLY A 245 10.95 -14.75 25.10
CA GLY A 245 11.30 -13.54 25.87
C GLY A 245 10.11 -12.65 26.24
N THR A 246 10.38 -11.38 26.53
CA THR A 246 9.35 -10.36 26.81
C THR A 246 9.26 -9.37 25.65
N VAL A 247 8.06 -9.13 25.13
CA VAL A 247 7.81 -8.15 24.06
C VAL A 247 6.67 -7.21 24.45
N THR A 248 6.89 -5.91 24.26
CA THR A 248 5.89 -4.86 24.51
C THR A 248 5.82 -3.91 23.32
N ARG A 249 4.62 -3.68 22.76
CA ARG A 249 4.45 -2.83 21.56
C ARG A 249 5.38 -3.23 20.43
N CYS A 250 5.46 -4.52 20.13
CA CYS A 250 6.33 -5.05 19.09
C CYS A 250 5.55 -5.65 17.92
N VAL A 251 6.22 -5.79 16.77
CA VAL A 251 5.78 -6.67 15.67
C VAL A 251 6.81 -7.77 15.51
N ILE A 252 6.40 -9.01 15.71
CA ILE A 252 7.24 -10.19 15.48
C ILE A 252 6.79 -10.80 14.15
N TRP A 253 7.63 -10.72 13.13
CA TRP A 253 7.30 -11.22 11.79
C TRP A 253 7.05 -12.73 11.79
N PRO A 254 6.33 -13.26 10.78
CA PRO A 254 6.17 -14.69 10.61
C PRO A 254 7.53 -15.43 10.64
N GLY A 255 7.60 -16.52 11.40
CA GLY A 255 8.81 -17.34 11.58
C GLY A 255 9.95 -16.67 12.34
N ALA A 256 9.76 -15.49 12.93
CA ALA A 256 10.79 -14.79 13.69
C ALA A 256 10.88 -15.31 15.14
N THR A 257 12.06 -15.17 15.76
CA THR A 257 12.31 -15.68 17.11
C THR A 257 12.72 -14.55 18.08
N VAL A 258 12.13 -14.57 19.28
CA VAL A 258 12.56 -13.81 20.46
C VAL A 258 12.91 -14.81 21.55
N ARG A 259 14.20 -14.89 21.89
CA ARG A 259 14.76 -15.89 22.80
C ARG A 259 14.43 -15.59 24.25
N GLU A 260 14.55 -16.62 25.08
CA GLU A 260 14.49 -16.48 26.53
C GLU A 260 15.51 -15.45 27.01
N GLY A 261 15.10 -14.58 27.94
CA GLY A 261 15.92 -13.48 28.45
C GLY A 261 15.94 -12.20 27.58
N GLU A 262 15.50 -12.25 26.31
CA GLU A 262 15.35 -11.03 25.51
C GLU A 262 14.17 -10.19 26.01
N THR A 263 14.33 -8.86 26.01
CA THR A 263 13.26 -7.90 26.29
C THR A 263 13.22 -6.85 25.19
N LEU A 264 12.12 -6.80 24.44
CA LEU A 264 11.92 -5.87 23.33
C LEU A 264 10.78 -4.90 23.65
N HIS A 265 10.96 -3.63 23.28
CA HIS A 265 9.97 -2.56 23.45
C HIS A 265 9.99 -1.66 22.21
N ASP A 266 8.82 -1.31 21.67
CA ASP A 266 8.67 -0.45 20.47
C ASP A 266 9.63 -0.88 19.34
N ALA A 267 9.47 -2.13 18.88
CA ALA A 267 10.41 -2.74 17.95
C ALA A 267 9.75 -3.72 16.98
N ILE A 268 10.41 -3.93 15.84
CA ILE A 268 10.04 -4.95 14.85
C ILE A 268 11.14 -6.01 14.84
N ARG A 269 10.79 -7.28 15.05
CA ARG A 269 11.71 -8.44 14.96
C ARG A 269 11.42 -9.21 13.68
N ALA A 270 12.45 -9.40 12.87
CA ALA A 270 12.43 -10.23 11.67
C ALA A 270 13.52 -11.31 11.75
N GLY A 271 13.19 -12.51 11.31
CA GLY A 271 14.08 -13.67 11.41
C GLY A 271 14.54 -13.92 12.86
N LYS A 272 15.77 -14.39 13.03
CA LYS A 272 16.28 -14.81 14.34
C LYS A 272 16.81 -13.65 15.18
N ASP A 273 17.43 -12.66 14.54
CA ASP A 273 18.28 -11.69 15.24
C ASP A 273 18.03 -10.23 14.84
N LEU A 274 17.34 -9.99 13.72
CA LEU A 274 17.16 -8.63 13.22
C LEU A 274 16.08 -7.90 14.00
N THR A 275 16.47 -6.91 14.80
CA THR A 275 15.56 -6.02 15.53
C THR A 275 15.70 -4.60 15.03
N VAL A 276 14.58 -4.00 14.66
CA VAL A 276 14.51 -2.59 14.24
C VAL A 276 13.70 -1.82 15.28
N PRO A 277 14.31 -0.88 16.01
CA PRO A 277 13.58 -0.01 16.94
C PRO A 277 12.71 0.98 16.17
N THR A 278 11.64 1.45 16.81
CA THR A 278 10.65 2.35 16.20
C THR A 278 10.53 3.68 16.91
#